data_AF-A0A3A4TYD0-F1
#
_entry.id   AF-A0A3A4TYD0-F1
#
_cell.length_a   1.000
_cell.length_b   1.000
_cell.length_c   1.000
_cell.angle_alpha   90.00
_cell.angle_beta   90.00
_cell.angle_gamma   90.00
#
_symmetry.space_group_name_H-M   'P 1'
#
loop_
_entity.id
_entity.type
_entity.pdbx_description
1 polymer ?
#
loop_
_entity_poly.entity_id
_entity_poly.type
_entity_poly.pdbx_seq_one_letter_code
_entity_poly.pdbx_strand_id
1 'polypeptide(L)'
;MVASWLGLPYLYAYEAGVPVIDEEGREQPISEQRVPLADLDFVNVLVVGADAMVRHVSGRRDAPTTFRDIPLPDLRCRTDVIMLVGFDRRTGSVRLLHIPRDTIITVPGHGTDKISLYLCYKENSFFDLKKLVEDMVQLPVHRYVMVDFGGFKEVVDAIGGVTVTVDHDLRYPGGVWLPKGTHRLDGARALQFVRHRYGENRADIDRIRFQYQFIVAMAKELKSGGILKVLAAYRQSPKVVKTNVALGEITALYREWRDFDPDTIQHYFLPGRPESHYWRIDPEGARRVIEQFWPDEPTLPPPPAPPGDESPRPPTGRVRNVGDRLLAGLAGLGPEALKSIVFRPFLHACPGAGQPPALIYHTHATESFMPELFPDPDERAAHDPNRESFSADPELNVTRVGRELVRALEELGFDACHLDNVHDPGGWAGRSGAYARSKATALAVLERTCDPVLILDVHRDAVTETVRVGEQPAAGILLVVARQNAWWQWNYAFAKHLGARLNAVAPGLCRGVRILDGRYNQDLSPLALIVEVGGAQSTMEECLVSARILAGAVSDLLGGP
;
A
#
# COMPACT_ATOMS: atom_id res chain seq x y z
N MET A 1 11.48 -10.74 -3.78
CA MET A 1 12.22 -12.03 -3.88
C MET A 1 12.59 -12.62 -2.54
N VAL A 2 13.06 -11.81 -1.59
CA VAL A 2 13.31 -12.24 -0.21
C VAL A 2 12.02 -12.76 0.43
N ALA A 3 10.88 -12.12 0.13
CA ALA A 3 9.56 -12.52 0.62
C ALA A 3 9.08 -13.91 0.17
N SER A 4 9.55 -14.44 -0.98
CA SER A 4 9.12 -15.78 -1.45
C SER A 4 10.00 -16.92 -0.92
N TRP A 5 11.17 -16.62 -0.36
CA TRP A 5 12.09 -17.60 0.22
C TRP A 5 11.79 -17.89 1.71
N LEU A 6 11.11 -16.98 2.39
CA LEU A 6 10.80 -17.07 3.81
C LEU A 6 9.48 -17.79 4.13
N GLY A 7 8.73 -18.28 3.13
CA GLY A 7 7.46 -18.98 3.38
C GLY A 7 6.37 -18.13 4.06
N LEU A 8 6.46 -16.80 3.92
CA LEU A 8 5.58 -15.86 4.59
C LEU A 8 4.32 -15.64 3.75
N PRO A 9 3.11 -15.93 4.24
CA PRO A 9 1.91 -15.47 3.57
C PRO A 9 2.01 -13.96 3.41
N TYR A 10 1.91 -13.55 2.15
CA TYR A 10 1.89 -12.17 1.68
C TYR A 10 1.11 -11.28 2.65
N LEU A 11 1.66 -10.10 2.98
CA LEU A 11 0.94 -9.06 3.72
C LEU A 11 -0.27 -8.62 2.88
N TYR A 12 -1.35 -9.36 3.04
CA TYR A 12 -2.67 -8.98 2.62
C TYR A 12 -3.18 -7.97 3.61
N ALA A 13 -3.21 -6.70 3.19
CA ALA A 13 -4.27 -5.83 3.65
C ALA A 13 -5.59 -6.41 3.12
N TYR A 14 -6.15 -7.36 3.86
CA TYR A 14 -7.60 -7.37 3.98
C TYR A 14 -7.98 -5.95 4.42
N GLU A 15 -8.97 -5.38 3.75
CA GLU A 15 -9.73 -4.24 4.23
C GLU A 15 -10.30 -4.60 5.61
N ALA A 16 -9.49 -4.43 6.65
CA ALA A 16 -10.00 -4.07 7.95
C ALA A 16 -10.93 -2.88 7.68
N GLY A 17 -12.22 -3.02 7.98
CA GLY A 17 -13.27 -2.00 7.77
C GLY A 17 -13.07 -0.72 8.61
N VAL A 18 -11.83 -0.40 8.94
CA VAL A 18 -11.38 0.82 9.59
C VAL A 18 -11.31 1.93 8.53
N PRO A 19 -12.11 2.99 8.59
CA PRO A 19 -12.09 4.03 7.59
C PRO A 19 -10.76 4.82 7.58
N VAL A 20 -10.38 5.39 6.44
CA VAL A 20 -9.39 6.47 6.40
C VAL A 20 -10.14 7.77 6.63
N ILE A 21 -9.68 8.61 7.55
CA ILE A 21 -10.42 9.81 7.97
C ILE A 21 -9.61 11.09 7.80
N ASP A 22 -10.31 12.20 7.58
CA ASP A 22 -9.72 13.55 7.51
C ASP A 22 -9.52 14.20 8.89
N GLU A 23 -9.11 15.48 8.92
CA GLU A 23 -8.93 16.24 10.16
C GLU A 23 -10.25 16.41 10.93
N GLU A 24 -11.37 16.49 10.21
CA GLU A 24 -12.71 16.59 10.78
C GLU A 24 -13.35 15.22 11.10
N GLY A 25 -12.61 14.11 10.92
CA GLY A 25 -13.08 12.77 11.22
C GLY A 25 -14.05 12.19 10.19
N ARG A 26 -14.19 12.81 9.02
CA ARG A 26 -15.02 12.31 7.92
C ARG A 26 -14.28 11.23 7.16
N GLU A 27 -14.99 10.16 6.83
CA GLU A 27 -14.46 9.08 5.98
C GLU A 27 -14.08 9.62 4.61
N GLN A 28 -12.81 9.44 4.24
CA GLN A 28 -12.35 9.71 2.90
C GLN A 28 -12.46 8.45 2.05
N PRO A 29 -13.01 8.54 0.82
CA PRO A 29 -12.88 7.45 -0.14
C PRO A 29 -11.40 7.15 -0.35
N ILE A 30 -11.05 5.87 -0.54
CA ILE A 30 -9.68 5.45 -0.88
C ILE A 30 -9.29 6.16 -2.18
N SER A 31 -8.59 7.27 -2.02
CA SER A 31 -8.11 8.12 -3.10
C SER A 31 -6.60 8.04 -3.05
N GLU A 32 -6.00 7.57 -4.15
CA GLU A 32 -4.56 7.70 -4.34
C GLU A 32 -4.20 9.19 -4.21
N GLN A 33 -3.47 9.56 -3.16
CA GLN A 33 -2.98 10.91 -3.05
C GLN A 33 -1.97 11.15 -4.18
N ARG A 34 -2.29 12.10 -5.06
CA ARG A 34 -1.48 12.37 -6.25
C ARG A 34 -0.34 13.31 -5.89
N VAL A 35 0.90 12.82 -6.00
CA VAL A 35 2.08 13.70 -6.07
C VAL A 35 1.99 14.48 -7.39
N PRO A 36 2.06 15.83 -7.39
CA PRO A 36 2.05 16.61 -8.61
C PRO A 36 3.16 16.18 -9.56
N LEU A 37 2.87 16.10 -10.86
CA LEU A 37 3.85 15.70 -11.87
C LEU A 37 5.13 16.56 -11.82
N ALA A 38 5.00 17.84 -11.50
CA ALA A 38 6.11 18.79 -11.43
C ALA A 38 7.16 18.40 -10.37
N ASP A 39 6.74 17.71 -9.31
CA ASP A 39 7.57 17.35 -8.16
C ASP A 39 8.25 15.98 -8.29
N LEU A 40 8.02 15.30 -9.43
CA LEU A 40 8.58 13.99 -9.70
C LEU A 40 9.77 14.10 -10.65
N ASP A 41 10.92 13.53 -10.27
CA ASP A 41 12.10 13.39 -11.15
C ASP A 41 11.94 12.28 -12.20
N PHE A 42 11.03 11.33 -11.94
CA PHE A 42 10.67 10.26 -12.85
C PHE A 42 9.21 9.84 -12.64
N VAL A 43 8.59 9.29 -13.68
CA VAL A 43 7.18 8.92 -13.65
C VAL A 43 7.03 7.46 -14.07
N ASN A 44 6.43 6.65 -13.20
CA ASN A 44 6.12 5.26 -13.46
C ASN A 44 4.62 5.15 -13.72
N VAL A 45 4.25 4.73 -14.93
CA VAL A 45 2.87 4.54 -15.36
C VAL A 45 2.58 3.06 -15.54
N LEU A 46 1.71 2.49 -14.71
CA LEU A 46 1.25 1.12 -14.86
C LEU A 46 0.20 1.05 -15.99
N VAL A 47 0.51 0.32 -17.05
CA VAL A 47 -0.40 0.09 -18.17
C VAL A 47 -0.95 -1.33 -18.07
N VAL A 48 -2.28 -1.44 -18.03
CA VAL A 48 -3.01 -2.71 -17.90
C VAL A 48 -4.00 -2.87 -19.05
N GLY A 49 -3.87 -3.96 -19.80
CA GLY A 49 -4.82 -4.35 -20.83
C GLY A 49 -5.78 -5.42 -20.30
N ALA A 50 -7.07 -5.10 -20.25
CA ALA A 50 -8.13 -6.02 -19.86
C ALA A 50 -8.70 -6.79 -21.07
N ASP A 51 -8.95 -8.08 -20.88
CA ASP A 51 -9.67 -8.92 -21.86
C ASP A 51 -11.16 -8.53 -21.91
N ALA A 52 -11.86 -8.95 -22.97
CA ALA A 52 -13.28 -8.67 -23.22
C ALA A 52 -14.24 -9.30 -22.18
N MET A 53 -13.77 -10.24 -21.35
CA MET A 53 -14.58 -10.82 -20.27
C MET A 53 -14.57 -9.92 -19.03
N VAL A 54 -15.18 -8.74 -19.15
CA VAL A 54 -15.35 -7.80 -18.06
C VAL A 54 -16.69 -8.06 -17.35
N ARG A 55 -16.69 -8.05 -16.01
CA ARG A 55 -17.85 -8.31 -15.16
C ARG A 55 -17.85 -7.40 -13.93
N HIS A 56 -19.05 -7.16 -13.39
CA HIS A 56 -19.26 -6.46 -12.13
C HIS A 56 -19.42 -7.46 -10.96
N VAL A 57 -18.91 -7.11 -9.77
CA VAL A 57 -18.94 -7.99 -8.59
C VAL A 57 -20.36 -8.33 -8.11
N SER A 58 -21.29 -7.37 -8.14
CA SER A 58 -22.58 -7.48 -7.44
C SER A 58 -23.54 -8.54 -7.98
N GLY A 59 -23.31 -9.11 -9.18
CA GLY A 59 -24.17 -10.15 -9.78
C GLY A 59 -25.64 -9.77 -9.97
N ARG A 60 -26.02 -8.50 -9.71
CA ARG A 60 -27.39 -8.01 -9.83
C ARG A 60 -27.76 -7.86 -11.31
N ARG A 61 -29.04 -8.08 -11.64
CA ARG A 61 -29.56 -7.98 -13.02
C ARG A 61 -29.42 -6.59 -13.63
N ASP A 62 -29.36 -5.56 -12.81
CA ASP A 62 -29.25 -4.14 -13.15
C ASP A 62 -27.82 -3.58 -12.98
N ALA A 63 -26.85 -4.42 -12.62
CA ALA A 63 -25.46 -3.99 -12.46
C ALA A 63 -24.85 -3.55 -13.81
N PRO A 64 -23.95 -2.55 -13.83
CA PRO A 64 -23.25 -2.16 -15.04
C PRO A 64 -22.49 -3.34 -15.65
N THR A 65 -22.62 -3.55 -16.96
CA THR A 65 -22.00 -4.69 -17.66
C THR A 65 -20.87 -4.29 -18.60
N THR A 66 -20.65 -2.99 -18.80
CA THR A 66 -19.60 -2.47 -19.68
C THR A 66 -18.38 -2.04 -18.86
N PHE A 67 -17.18 -2.22 -19.41
CA PHE A 67 -15.93 -1.80 -18.75
C PHE A 67 -15.99 -0.34 -18.30
N ARG A 68 -16.52 0.55 -19.14
CA ARG A 68 -16.64 1.98 -18.83
C ARG A 68 -17.40 2.21 -17.53
N ASP A 69 -18.52 1.54 -17.34
CA ASP A 69 -19.49 1.87 -16.29
C ASP A 69 -19.20 1.15 -14.96
N ILE A 70 -18.29 0.17 -14.95
CA ILE A 70 -17.91 -0.56 -13.73
C ILE A 70 -16.78 0.18 -13.00
N PRO A 71 -16.95 0.58 -11.73
CA PRO A 71 -15.86 1.18 -10.93
C PRO A 71 -14.64 0.26 -10.79
N LEU A 72 -13.43 0.81 -10.67
CA LEU A 72 -12.19 0.01 -10.52
C LEU A 72 -12.22 -0.99 -9.34
N PRO A 73 -12.78 -0.66 -8.16
CA PRO A 73 -12.92 -1.63 -7.07
C PRO A 73 -13.79 -2.84 -7.42
N ASP A 74 -14.81 -2.63 -8.25
CA ASP A 74 -15.82 -3.64 -8.63
C ASP A 74 -15.52 -4.32 -9.98
N LEU A 75 -14.43 -3.92 -10.63
CA LEU A 75 -14.06 -4.41 -11.95
C LEU A 75 -13.46 -5.80 -11.86
N ARG A 76 -14.07 -6.77 -12.53
CA ARG A 76 -13.53 -8.13 -12.64
C ARG A 76 -13.24 -8.46 -14.10
N CYS A 77 -11.99 -8.82 -14.37
CA CYS A 77 -11.54 -9.13 -15.71
C CYS A 77 -10.24 -9.94 -15.67
N ARG A 78 -9.87 -10.54 -16.80
CA ARG A 78 -8.52 -11.05 -17.00
C ARG A 78 -7.62 -9.92 -17.51
N THR A 79 -6.41 -9.80 -16.96
CA THR A 79 -5.41 -8.81 -17.41
C THR A 79 -4.39 -9.47 -18.33
N ASP A 80 -4.49 -9.18 -19.62
CA ASP A 80 -3.68 -9.81 -20.67
C ASP A 80 -2.34 -9.07 -20.90
N VAL A 81 -2.27 -7.81 -20.48
CA VAL A 81 -1.08 -6.95 -20.55
C VAL A 81 -0.88 -6.29 -19.20
N ILE A 82 0.34 -6.39 -18.67
CA ILE A 82 0.77 -5.69 -17.46
C ILE A 82 2.18 -5.18 -17.74
N MET A 83 2.36 -3.87 -17.76
CA MET A 83 3.66 -3.26 -18.00
C MET A 83 3.82 -1.96 -17.22
N LEU A 84 5.05 -1.65 -16.83
CA LEU A 84 5.43 -0.37 -16.26
C LEU A 84 6.12 0.48 -17.32
N VAL A 85 5.67 1.71 -17.50
CA VAL A 85 6.30 2.70 -18.38
C VAL A 85 6.98 3.74 -17.51
N GLY A 86 8.30 3.78 -17.56
CA GLY A 86 9.13 4.73 -16.83
C GLY A 86 9.53 5.90 -17.73
N PHE A 87 9.24 7.12 -17.29
CA PHE A 87 9.67 8.37 -17.90
C PHE A 87 10.72 9.01 -17.02
N ASP A 88 11.98 9.01 -17.46
CA ASP A 88 13.10 9.61 -16.74
C ASP A 88 13.23 11.08 -17.11
N ARG A 89 12.81 12.00 -16.25
CA ARG A 89 12.87 13.43 -16.59
C ARG A 89 14.29 13.99 -16.44
N ARG A 90 15.16 13.29 -15.72
CA ARG A 90 16.57 13.67 -15.52
C ARG A 90 17.40 13.35 -16.77
N THR A 91 17.14 12.20 -17.40
CA THR A 91 17.90 11.75 -18.58
C THR A 91 17.15 11.88 -19.91
N GLY A 92 15.83 12.11 -19.88
CA GLY A 92 14.98 12.10 -21.07
C GLY A 92 14.79 10.70 -21.68
N SER A 93 14.92 9.63 -20.87
CA SER A 93 14.78 8.23 -21.31
C SER A 93 13.39 7.66 -21.02
N VAL A 94 12.79 6.96 -21.99
CA VAL A 94 11.59 6.15 -21.76
C VAL A 94 11.96 4.67 -21.70
N ARG A 95 11.48 3.98 -20.67
CA ARG A 95 11.74 2.56 -20.45
C ARG A 95 10.43 1.81 -20.25
N LEU A 96 10.36 0.59 -20.77
CA LEU A 96 9.21 -0.29 -20.65
C LEU A 96 9.64 -1.55 -19.90
N LEU A 97 8.97 -1.90 -18.81
CA LEU A 97 9.16 -3.17 -18.10
C LEU A 97 7.91 -4.02 -18.25
N HIS A 98 8.00 -5.07 -19.05
CA HIS A 98 6.90 -5.99 -19.25
C HIS A 98 6.85 -7.05 -18.15
N ILE A 99 5.68 -7.22 -17.54
CA ILE A 99 5.43 -8.28 -16.56
C ILE A 99 4.65 -9.39 -17.27
N PRO A 100 5.16 -10.64 -17.30
CA PRO A 100 4.46 -11.74 -17.94
C PRO A 100 3.12 -12.01 -17.28
N ARG A 101 2.06 -12.13 -18.09
CA ARG A 101 0.69 -12.41 -17.63
C ARG A 101 0.54 -13.70 -16.82
N ASP A 102 1.44 -14.66 -17.05
CA ASP A 102 1.44 -15.98 -16.43
C ASP A 102 2.34 -16.01 -15.19
N THR A 103 2.85 -14.84 -14.76
CA THR A 103 3.68 -14.69 -13.56
C THR A 103 2.98 -15.31 -12.36
N ILE A 104 3.70 -16.21 -11.68
CA ILE A 104 3.26 -16.84 -10.44
C ILE A 104 3.17 -15.79 -9.35
N ILE A 105 1.99 -15.69 -8.76
CA ILE A 105 1.72 -14.85 -7.59
C ILE A 105 0.97 -15.69 -6.55
N THR A 106 0.96 -15.19 -5.32
CA THR A 106 -0.01 -15.68 -4.34
C THR A 106 -1.24 -14.79 -4.43
N VAL A 107 -2.42 -15.41 -4.36
CA VAL A 107 -3.73 -14.76 -4.36
C VAL A 107 -4.35 -14.97 -2.96
N PRO A 108 -4.88 -13.90 -2.32
CA PRO A 108 -5.36 -13.98 -0.95
C PRO A 108 -6.52 -14.94 -0.83
N GLY A 109 -6.46 -15.89 0.10
CA GLY A 109 -7.53 -16.87 0.30
C GLY A 109 -7.65 -17.94 -0.80
N HIS A 110 -6.84 -17.87 -1.87
CA HIS A 110 -6.95 -18.75 -3.05
C HIS A 110 -5.66 -19.51 -3.39
N GLY A 111 -4.54 -19.25 -2.70
CA GLY A 111 -3.28 -19.96 -2.92
C GLY A 111 -2.48 -19.37 -4.07
N THR A 112 -1.81 -20.21 -4.87
CA THR A 112 -0.94 -19.75 -5.98
C THR A 112 -1.72 -19.70 -7.29
N ASP A 113 -1.64 -18.58 -8.01
CA ASP A 113 -2.19 -18.46 -9.37
C ASP A 113 -1.40 -17.45 -10.22
N LYS A 114 -1.91 -17.14 -11.41
CA LYS A 114 -1.34 -16.20 -12.38
C LYS A 114 -1.74 -14.77 -12.07
N ILE A 115 -0.82 -13.84 -12.26
CA ILE A 115 -1.11 -12.40 -12.15
C ILE A 115 -2.25 -11.95 -13.08
N SER A 116 -2.40 -12.57 -14.25
CA SER A 116 -3.51 -12.26 -15.17
C SER A 116 -4.90 -12.58 -14.65
N LEU A 117 -5.00 -13.45 -13.64
CA LEU A 117 -6.26 -13.85 -13.01
C LEU A 117 -6.53 -13.09 -11.72
N TYR A 118 -5.62 -12.24 -11.27
CA TYR A 118 -5.73 -11.57 -9.97
C TYR A 118 -7.04 -10.79 -9.82
N LEU A 119 -7.47 -10.08 -10.87
CA LEU A 119 -8.75 -9.35 -10.91
C LEU A 119 -9.97 -10.22 -11.24
N CYS A 120 -9.83 -11.54 -11.40
CA CYS A 120 -10.99 -12.44 -11.52
C CYS A 120 -11.58 -12.79 -10.14
N TYR A 121 -10.79 -12.64 -9.08
CA TYR A 121 -11.21 -12.91 -7.70
C TYR A 121 -12.00 -11.73 -7.13
N LYS A 122 -13.16 -12.03 -6.53
CA LYS A 122 -14.08 -11.00 -6.03
C LYS A 122 -13.49 -10.18 -4.89
N GLU A 123 -12.52 -10.74 -4.17
CA GLU A 123 -11.84 -10.12 -3.04
C GLU A 123 -10.78 -9.09 -3.47
N ASN A 124 -10.36 -9.09 -4.74
CA ASN A 124 -9.27 -8.25 -5.23
C ASN A 124 -9.78 -7.08 -6.09
N SER A 125 -9.15 -5.93 -5.95
CA SER A 125 -9.38 -4.74 -6.76
C SER A 125 -8.21 -4.43 -7.69
N PHE A 126 -8.42 -3.49 -8.62
CA PHE A 126 -7.34 -2.93 -9.43
C PHE A 126 -6.20 -2.33 -8.57
N PHE A 127 -6.53 -1.71 -7.44
CA PHE A 127 -5.53 -1.08 -6.57
C PHE A 127 -4.65 -2.14 -5.88
N ASP A 128 -5.22 -3.30 -5.56
CA ASP A 128 -4.45 -4.44 -5.06
C ASP A 128 -3.51 -5.00 -6.13
N LEU A 129 -3.95 -5.05 -7.40
CA LEU A 129 -3.06 -5.43 -8.51
C LEU A 129 -1.93 -4.43 -8.69
N LYS A 130 -2.23 -3.12 -8.64
CA LYS A 130 -1.22 -2.07 -8.71
C LYS A 130 -0.18 -2.24 -7.61
N LYS A 131 -0.63 -2.45 -6.38
CA LYS A 131 0.24 -2.65 -5.22
C LYS A 131 1.08 -3.92 -5.35
N LEU A 132 0.48 -5.03 -5.81
CA LEU A 132 1.20 -6.27 -6.10
C LEU A 132 2.31 -6.05 -7.13
N VAL A 133 2.08 -5.20 -8.14
CA VAL A 133 3.11 -4.82 -9.12
C VAL A 133 4.20 -3.97 -8.46
N GLU A 134 3.85 -2.95 -7.68
CA GLU A 134 4.81 -2.12 -6.93
C GLU A 134 5.72 -2.97 -6.06
N ASP A 135 5.17 -3.94 -5.34
CA ASP A 135 5.93 -4.84 -4.46
C ASP A 135 6.76 -5.85 -5.25
N MET A 136 6.28 -6.28 -6.41
CA MET A 136 7.02 -7.19 -7.29
C MET A 136 8.28 -6.51 -7.85
N VAL A 137 8.15 -5.25 -8.28
CA VAL A 137 9.24 -4.53 -8.95
C VAL A 137 9.98 -3.56 -8.03
N GLN A 138 9.52 -3.37 -6.80
CA GLN A 138 10.08 -2.43 -5.81
C GLN A 138 10.17 -0.99 -6.33
N LEU A 139 9.23 -0.58 -7.18
CA LEU A 139 9.15 0.78 -7.73
C LEU A 139 7.75 1.36 -7.48
N PRO A 140 7.63 2.66 -7.17
CA PRO A 140 6.32 3.29 -7.03
C PRO A 140 5.61 3.33 -8.38
N VAL A 141 4.29 3.13 -8.39
CA VAL A 141 3.44 3.41 -9.55
C VAL A 141 2.75 4.75 -9.29
N HIS A 142 3.22 5.80 -9.98
CA HIS A 142 2.71 7.16 -9.87
C HIS A 142 1.37 7.32 -10.59
N ARG A 143 1.23 6.71 -11.78
CA ARG A 143 0.03 6.80 -12.61
C ARG A 143 -0.37 5.44 -13.14
N TYR A 144 -1.60 5.32 -13.62
CA TYR A 144 -2.03 4.12 -14.31
C TYR A 144 -2.92 4.40 -15.51
N VAL A 145 -2.93 3.46 -16.45
CA VAL A 145 -3.80 3.44 -17.62
C VAL A 145 -4.32 2.02 -17.76
N MET A 146 -5.63 1.83 -17.57
CA MET A 146 -6.30 0.55 -17.79
C MET A 146 -7.27 0.67 -18.95
N VAL A 147 -7.19 -0.25 -19.90
CA VAL A 147 -7.96 -0.22 -21.14
C VAL A 147 -8.44 -1.62 -21.50
N ASP A 148 -9.68 -1.74 -21.97
CA ASP A 148 -10.21 -2.99 -22.51
C ASP A 148 -10.07 -3.04 -24.05
N PHE A 149 -10.52 -4.13 -24.67
CA PHE A 149 -10.43 -4.27 -26.13
C PHE A 149 -11.27 -3.27 -26.92
N GLY A 150 -12.41 -2.83 -26.37
CA GLY A 150 -13.23 -1.81 -27.02
C GLY A 150 -12.48 -0.49 -27.05
N GLY A 151 -12.02 -0.04 -25.88
CA GLY A 151 -11.28 1.20 -25.74
C GLY A 151 -9.97 1.24 -26.49
N PHE A 152 -9.25 0.13 -26.54
CA PHE A 152 -8.03 0.04 -27.33
C PHE A 152 -8.30 0.37 -28.81
N LYS A 153 -9.36 -0.21 -29.40
CA LYS A 153 -9.71 0.04 -30.81
C LYS A 153 -10.06 1.50 -31.03
N GLU A 154 -10.91 2.05 -30.16
CA GLU A 154 -11.38 3.45 -30.27
C GLU A 154 -10.23 4.45 -30.14
N VAL A 155 -9.27 4.22 -29.25
CA VAL A 155 -8.07 5.06 -29.11
C VAL A 155 -7.21 5.01 -30.37
N VAL A 156 -7.00 3.82 -30.95
CA VAL A 156 -6.23 3.65 -32.19
C VAL A 156 -6.90 4.34 -33.36
N ASP A 157 -8.22 4.17 -33.51
CA ASP A 157 -8.98 4.81 -34.58
C ASP A 157 -8.98 6.34 -34.43
N ALA A 158 -9.05 6.85 -33.19
CA ALA A 158 -9.03 8.29 -32.91
C ALA A 158 -7.70 8.98 -33.27
N ILE A 159 -6.57 8.24 -33.25
CA ILE A 159 -5.27 8.77 -33.71
C ILE A 159 -5.03 8.55 -35.21
N GLY A 160 -6.02 7.97 -35.92
CA GLY A 160 -5.97 7.68 -37.34
C GLY A 160 -5.24 6.37 -37.69
N GLY A 161 -5.17 5.42 -36.75
CA GLY A 161 -4.47 4.15 -36.92
C GLY A 161 -2.97 4.20 -36.63
N VAL A 162 -2.32 3.04 -36.66
CA VAL A 162 -0.90 2.86 -36.35
C VAL A 162 -0.16 2.17 -37.49
N THR A 163 1.00 2.69 -37.88
CA THR A 163 1.83 2.11 -38.93
C THR A 163 2.85 1.13 -38.36
N VAL A 164 2.76 -0.15 -38.73
CA VAL A 164 3.73 -1.19 -38.33
C VAL A 164 4.44 -1.75 -39.54
N THR A 165 5.70 -2.18 -39.37
CA THR A 165 6.44 -2.90 -40.41
C THR A 165 6.72 -4.31 -39.90
N VAL A 166 6.34 -5.31 -40.69
CA VAL A 166 6.57 -6.74 -40.40
C VAL A 166 7.56 -7.30 -41.41
N ASP A 167 8.55 -8.04 -40.93
CA ASP A 167 9.67 -8.57 -41.72
C ASP A 167 9.42 -9.94 -42.35
N HIS A 168 8.27 -10.56 -42.01
CA HIS A 168 7.75 -11.80 -42.56
C HIS A 168 6.21 -11.79 -42.56
N ASP A 169 5.61 -12.75 -43.27
CA ASP A 169 4.15 -12.90 -43.32
C ASP A 169 3.62 -13.36 -41.95
N LEU A 170 2.73 -12.57 -41.37
CA LEU A 170 1.96 -12.94 -40.18
C LEU A 170 0.65 -13.59 -40.65
N ARG A 171 0.51 -14.90 -40.38
CA ARG A 171 -0.72 -15.65 -40.67
C ARG A 171 -1.04 -16.61 -39.53
N TYR A 172 -2.14 -16.36 -38.81
CA TYR A 172 -2.61 -17.23 -37.75
C TYR A 172 -4.15 -17.31 -37.73
N PRO A 173 -4.76 -18.50 -37.61
CA PRO A 173 -6.21 -18.64 -37.48
C PRO A 173 -6.75 -17.88 -36.25
N GLY A 174 -7.63 -16.89 -36.48
CA GLY A 174 -8.13 -15.99 -35.41
C GLY A 174 -7.19 -14.84 -35.03
N GLY A 175 -6.03 -14.72 -35.68
CA GLY A 175 -5.10 -13.59 -35.56
C GLY A 175 -5.17 -12.65 -36.76
N VAL A 176 -4.24 -11.70 -36.83
CA VAL A 176 -4.11 -10.80 -37.99
C VAL A 176 -3.47 -11.53 -39.17
N TRP A 177 -3.90 -11.20 -40.38
CA TRP A 177 -3.19 -11.55 -41.61
C TRP A 177 -2.49 -10.30 -42.16
N LEU A 178 -1.16 -10.27 -42.11
CA LEU A 178 -0.34 -9.19 -42.64
C LEU A 178 0.81 -9.79 -43.45
N PRO A 179 0.86 -9.56 -44.78
CA PRO A 179 2.05 -9.88 -45.58
C PRO A 179 3.29 -9.14 -45.07
N LYS A 180 4.49 -9.61 -45.40
CA LYS A 180 5.73 -8.84 -45.19
C LYS A 180 5.59 -7.42 -45.77
N GLY A 181 5.95 -6.40 -44.98
CA GLY A 181 5.92 -5.00 -45.40
C GLY A 181 5.36 -4.05 -44.36
N THR A 182 5.09 -2.81 -44.77
CA THR A 182 4.57 -1.75 -43.91
C THR A 182 3.05 -1.63 -44.09
N HIS A 183 2.33 -1.64 -42.98
CA HIS A 183 0.87 -1.63 -42.95
C HIS A 183 0.34 -0.58 -41.98
N ARG A 184 -0.71 0.13 -42.41
CA ARG A 184 -1.53 0.97 -41.53
C ARG A 184 -2.62 0.10 -40.91
N LEU A 185 -2.61 -0.02 -39.59
CA LEU A 185 -3.58 -0.78 -38.82
C LEU A 185 -4.63 0.15 -38.22
N ASP A 186 -5.90 -0.13 -38.49
CA ASP A 186 -7.04 0.37 -37.72
C ASP A 186 -7.11 -0.33 -36.34
N GLY A 187 -8.02 0.09 -35.47
CA GLY A 187 -8.17 -0.45 -34.13
C GLY A 187 -8.40 -1.96 -34.12
N ALA A 188 -9.21 -2.49 -35.04
CA ALA A 188 -9.49 -3.91 -35.12
C ALA A 188 -8.25 -4.74 -35.50
N ARG A 189 -7.53 -4.34 -36.54
CA ARG A 189 -6.29 -4.99 -36.98
C ARG A 189 -5.15 -4.80 -35.98
N ALA A 190 -5.06 -3.63 -35.34
CA ALA A 190 -4.11 -3.36 -34.28
C ALA A 190 -4.32 -4.30 -33.08
N LEU A 191 -5.59 -4.53 -32.69
CA LEU A 191 -5.89 -5.45 -31.59
C LEU A 191 -5.49 -6.89 -31.95
N GLN A 192 -5.76 -7.31 -33.18
CA GLN A 192 -5.34 -8.63 -33.67
C GLN A 192 -3.81 -8.76 -33.73
N PHE A 193 -3.11 -7.69 -34.05
CA PHE A 193 -1.64 -7.64 -34.07
C PHE A 193 -1.03 -7.78 -32.68
N VAL A 194 -1.46 -6.99 -31.69
CA VAL A 194 -0.91 -7.04 -30.31
C VAL A 194 -1.32 -8.30 -29.53
N ARG A 195 -2.32 -9.04 -30.03
CA ARG A 195 -2.75 -10.34 -29.49
C ARG A 195 -2.15 -11.52 -30.26
N HIS A 196 -1.40 -11.27 -31.33
CA HIS A 196 -0.83 -12.32 -32.15
C HIS A 196 0.15 -13.17 -31.34
N ARG A 197 0.08 -14.49 -31.54
CA ARG A 197 0.94 -15.50 -30.90
C ARG A 197 1.54 -16.34 -32.01
N TYR A 198 2.87 -16.40 -32.09
CA TYR A 198 3.56 -17.18 -33.11
C TYR A 198 4.09 -18.49 -32.50
N GLY A 199 3.69 -19.64 -33.06
CA GLY A 199 4.18 -20.98 -32.66
C GLY A 199 3.76 -21.47 -31.26
N GLU A 200 3.51 -22.78 -31.13
CA GLU A 200 3.03 -23.40 -29.87
C GLU A 200 4.06 -23.34 -28.72
N ASN A 201 5.36 -23.19 -29.01
CA ASN A 201 6.43 -23.30 -28.00
C ASN A 201 7.02 -21.94 -27.51
N ARG A 202 6.64 -20.78 -28.07
CA ARG A 202 7.15 -19.43 -27.68
C ARG A 202 6.11 -18.30 -27.68
N ALA A 203 4.82 -18.65 -27.74
CA ALA A 203 3.68 -17.78 -27.97
C ALA A 203 3.65 -16.46 -27.17
N ASP A 204 4.05 -16.48 -25.89
CA ASP A 204 3.96 -15.30 -25.01
C ASP A 204 5.13 -14.32 -25.18
N ILE A 205 6.33 -14.80 -25.50
CA ILE A 205 7.50 -13.96 -25.80
C ILE A 205 7.28 -13.20 -27.11
N ASP A 206 6.75 -13.89 -28.13
CA ASP A 206 6.43 -13.27 -29.41
C ASP A 206 5.34 -12.21 -29.28
N ARG A 207 4.32 -12.45 -28.43
CA ARG A 207 3.28 -11.45 -28.14
C ARG A 207 3.87 -10.17 -27.54
N ILE A 208 4.77 -10.32 -26.57
CA ILE A 208 5.45 -9.18 -25.92
C ILE A 208 6.27 -8.38 -26.94
N ARG A 209 6.94 -9.06 -27.88
CA ARG A 209 7.63 -8.38 -28.99
C ARG A 209 6.67 -7.55 -29.85
N PHE A 210 5.51 -8.09 -30.22
CA PHE A 210 4.52 -7.34 -31.01
C PHE A 210 3.92 -6.16 -30.22
N GLN A 211 3.72 -6.32 -28.91
CA GLN A 211 3.27 -5.24 -28.03
C GLN A 211 4.31 -4.12 -27.93
N TYR A 212 5.59 -4.45 -27.79
CA TYR A 212 6.69 -3.48 -27.85
C TYR A 212 6.73 -2.75 -29.20
N GLN A 213 6.70 -3.49 -30.32
CA GLN A 213 6.67 -2.90 -31.67
C GLN A 213 5.48 -1.95 -31.86
N PHE A 214 4.32 -2.33 -31.34
CA PHE A 214 3.13 -1.49 -31.39
C PHE A 214 3.29 -0.21 -30.56
N ILE A 215 3.87 -0.28 -29.36
CA ILE A 215 4.10 0.91 -28.51
C ILE A 215 5.06 1.89 -29.19
N VAL A 216 6.16 1.40 -29.77
CA VAL A 216 7.10 2.23 -30.54
C VAL A 216 6.39 2.87 -31.73
N ALA A 217 5.62 2.09 -32.49
CA ALA A 217 4.86 2.60 -33.63
C ALA A 217 3.82 3.65 -33.21
N MET A 218 3.09 3.42 -32.12
CA MET A 218 2.13 4.38 -31.57
C MET A 218 2.82 5.67 -31.11
N ALA A 219 3.99 5.58 -30.47
CA ALA A 219 4.77 6.75 -30.08
C ALA A 219 5.22 7.57 -31.30
N LYS A 220 5.60 6.92 -32.41
CA LYS A 220 5.91 7.60 -33.69
C LYS A 220 4.69 8.31 -34.29
N GLU A 221 3.51 7.69 -34.23
CA GLU A 221 2.26 8.30 -34.70
C GLU A 221 1.87 9.53 -33.89
N LEU A 222 2.00 9.45 -32.57
CA LEU A 222 1.72 10.56 -31.65
C LEU A 222 2.73 11.71 -31.83
N LYS A 223 4.02 11.39 -32.01
CA LYS A 223 5.06 12.40 -32.30
C LYS A 223 4.80 13.11 -33.63
N SER A 224 4.52 12.37 -34.70
CA SER A 224 4.29 12.92 -36.04
C SER A 224 3.01 13.75 -36.18
N GLY A 225 1.91 13.33 -35.53
CA GLY A 225 0.66 14.11 -35.54
C GLY A 225 0.57 15.19 -34.47
N GLY A 226 1.59 15.28 -33.62
CA GLY A 226 1.74 16.24 -32.54
C GLY A 226 0.62 16.21 -31.50
N ILE A 227 0.51 17.31 -30.75
CA ILE A 227 -0.42 17.42 -29.61
C ILE A 227 -1.88 17.17 -30.00
N LEU A 228 -2.28 17.41 -31.24
CA LEU A 228 -3.66 17.19 -31.70
C LEU A 228 -4.05 15.71 -31.64
N LYS A 229 -3.17 14.79 -32.07
CA LYS A 229 -3.44 13.35 -31.95
C LYS A 229 -3.46 12.90 -30.48
N VAL A 230 -2.58 13.46 -29.65
CA VAL A 230 -2.57 13.18 -28.20
C VAL A 230 -3.88 13.62 -27.54
N LEU A 231 -4.36 14.82 -27.87
CA LEU A 231 -5.65 15.31 -27.38
C LEU A 231 -6.84 14.51 -27.94
N ALA A 232 -6.76 14.04 -29.19
CA ALA A 232 -7.78 13.17 -29.78
C ALA A 232 -7.87 11.82 -29.04
N ALA A 233 -6.73 11.19 -28.77
CA ALA A 233 -6.65 9.98 -27.94
C ALA A 233 -7.21 10.23 -26.54
N TYR A 234 -6.78 11.32 -25.88
CA TYR A 234 -7.25 11.64 -24.54
C TYR A 234 -8.75 11.98 -24.50
N ARG A 235 -9.32 12.62 -25.52
CA ARG A 235 -10.76 12.89 -25.58
C ARG A 235 -11.61 11.62 -25.57
N GLN A 236 -11.09 10.51 -26.06
CA GLN A 236 -11.75 9.20 -25.92
C GLN A 236 -11.54 8.59 -24.53
N SER A 237 -10.45 8.94 -23.83
CA SER A 237 -10.05 8.37 -22.54
C SER A 237 -11.18 8.29 -21.50
N PRO A 238 -11.98 9.34 -21.20
CA PRO A 238 -13.03 9.24 -20.17
C PRO A 238 -14.11 8.20 -20.48
N LYS A 239 -14.26 7.82 -21.74
CA LYS A 239 -15.27 6.86 -22.18
C LYS A 239 -14.75 5.44 -22.23
N VAL A 240 -13.43 5.25 -22.37
CA VAL A 240 -12.89 3.93 -22.74
C VAL A 240 -11.61 3.51 -22.02
N VAL A 241 -11.04 4.40 -21.20
CA VAL A 241 -9.82 4.18 -20.42
C VAL A 241 -10.08 4.59 -18.98
N LYS A 242 -9.65 3.76 -18.03
CA LYS A 242 -9.61 4.12 -16.61
C LYS A 242 -8.20 4.59 -16.28
N THR A 243 -8.05 5.84 -15.85
CA THR A 243 -6.75 6.43 -15.56
C THR A 243 -6.84 7.51 -14.49
N ASN A 244 -5.76 7.67 -13.73
CA ASN A 244 -5.57 8.81 -12.83
C ASN A 244 -4.70 9.92 -13.45
N VAL A 245 -4.34 9.82 -14.74
CA VAL A 245 -3.57 10.86 -15.45
C VAL A 245 -4.51 12.01 -15.85
N ALA A 246 -4.23 13.22 -15.38
CA ALA A 246 -5.01 14.39 -15.76
C ALA A 246 -4.59 14.95 -17.13
N LEU A 247 -5.52 15.64 -17.81
CA LEU A 247 -5.24 16.29 -19.09
C LEU A 247 -4.02 17.24 -19.02
N GLY A 248 -3.91 18.01 -17.93
CA GLY A 248 -2.78 18.92 -17.72
C GLY A 248 -1.43 18.18 -17.70
N GLU A 249 -1.39 17.00 -17.09
CA GLU A 249 -0.20 16.16 -17.01
C GLU A 249 0.19 15.62 -18.38
N ILE A 250 -0.79 15.18 -19.19
CA ILE A 250 -0.52 14.73 -20.56
C ILE A 250 0.04 15.86 -21.41
N THR A 251 -0.48 17.08 -21.26
CA THR A 251 0.06 18.23 -22.01
C THR A 251 1.46 18.60 -21.54
N ALA A 252 1.77 18.45 -20.24
CA ALA A 252 3.09 18.70 -19.69
C ALA A 252 4.09 17.64 -20.19
N LEU A 253 3.75 16.35 -20.06
CA LEU A 253 4.53 15.24 -20.60
C LEU A 253 4.74 15.38 -22.11
N TYR A 254 3.70 15.67 -22.89
CA TYR A 254 3.88 15.86 -24.33
C TYR A 254 4.88 16.97 -24.65
N ARG A 255 4.85 18.10 -23.93
CA ARG A 255 5.78 19.22 -24.17
C ARG A 255 7.21 18.83 -23.84
N GLU A 256 7.43 18.17 -22.71
CA GLU A 256 8.75 17.72 -22.26
C GLU A 256 9.34 16.66 -23.20
N TRP A 257 8.49 15.78 -23.74
CA TRP A 257 8.90 14.64 -24.55
C TRP A 257 8.65 14.83 -26.05
N ARG A 258 8.37 16.06 -26.50
CA ARG A 258 8.07 16.34 -27.93
C ARG A 258 9.23 15.96 -28.86
N ASP A 259 10.45 16.10 -28.37
CA ASP A 259 11.69 15.88 -29.12
C ASP A 259 12.22 14.44 -28.94
N PHE A 260 11.65 13.67 -28.00
CA PHE A 260 12.01 12.28 -27.70
C PHE A 260 11.99 11.41 -28.95
N ASP A 261 13.04 10.60 -29.16
CA ASP A 261 13.09 9.64 -30.26
C ASP A 261 12.46 8.30 -29.85
N PRO A 262 11.30 7.92 -30.42
CA PRO A 262 10.64 6.65 -30.10
C PRO A 262 11.50 5.40 -30.34
N ASP A 263 12.51 5.48 -31.21
CA ASP A 263 13.43 4.36 -31.46
C ASP A 263 14.43 4.13 -30.31
N THR A 264 14.52 5.07 -29.37
CA THR A 264 15.36 4.96 -28.16
C THR A 264 14.64 4.34 -26.96
N ILE A 265 13.35 3.97 -27.11
CA ILE A 265 12.59 3.31 -26.03
C ILE A 265 13.27 1.98 -25.68
N GLN A 266 13.76 1.90 -24.45
CA GLN A 266 14.35 0.68 -23.91
C GLN A 266 13.25 -0.25 -23.44
N HIS A 267 13.35 -1.53 -23.81
CA HIS A 267 12.37 -2.54 -23.40
C HIS A 267 13.04 -3.64 -22.61
N TYR A 268 12.53 -3.80 -21.40
CA TYR A 268 12.91 -4.79 -20.43
C TYR A 268 11.76 -5.75 -20.22
N PHE A 269 12.13 -6.97 -19.89
CA PHE A 269 11.20 -8.05 -19.61
C PHE A 269 11.55 -8.63 -18.25
N LEU A 270 10.55 -8.83 -17.38
CA LEU A 270 10.79 -9.39 -16.07
C LEU A 270 11.26 -10.86 -16.21
N PRO A 271 12.53 -11.15 -15.94
CA PRO A 271 13.13 -12.42 -16.30
C PRO A 271 12.62 -13.54 -15.40
N GLY A 272 12.76 -14.76 -15.88
CA GLY A 272 12.20 -15.94 -15.26
C GLY A 272 12.26 -17.15 -16.17
N ARG A 273 11.55 -18.20 -15.76
CA ARG A 273 11.47 -19.45 -16.51
C ARG A 273 10.04 -19.94 -16.61
N PRO A 274 9.68 -20.61 -17.72
CA PRO A 274 8.40 -21.29 -17.81
C PRO A 274 8.36 -22.44 -16.78
N GLU A 275 7.22 -22.58 -16.13
CA GLU A 275 6.91 -23.70 -15.23
C GLU A 275 5.51 -24.21 -15.55
N SER A 276 5.43 -25.27 -16.36
CA SER A 276 4.17 -25.70 -16.97
C SER A 276 3.52 -24.55 -17.74
N HIS A 277 2.34 -24.10 -17.31
CA HIS A 277 1.59 -22.99 -17.87
C HIS A 277 1.81 -21.67 -17.11
N TYR A 278 2.75 -21.64 -16.15
CA TYR A 278 3.11 -20.47 -15.36
C TYR A 278 4.47 -19.88 -15.76
N TRP A 279 4.73 -18.66 -15.29
CA TRP A 279 6.00 -17.98 -15.38
C TRP A 279 6.58 -17.75 -13.97
N ARG A 280 7.64 -18.47 -13.62
CA ARG A 280 8.34 -18.24 -12.36
C ARG A 280 9.39 -17.16 -12.56
N ILE A 281 9.25 -16.03 -11.88
CA ILE A 281 10.23 -14.94 -11.90
C ILE A 281 11.60 -15.48 -11.43
N ASP A 282 12.66 -15.04 -12.10
CA ASP A 282 14.04 -15.15 -11.63
C ASP A 282 14.33 -13.95 -10.73
N PRO A 283 14.48 -14.18 -9.42
CA PRO A 283 14.86 -13.15 -8.48
C PRO A 283 16.02 -12.26 -8.94
N GLU A 284 17.21 -12.82 -9.05
CA GLU A 284 18.42 -12.02 -9.26
C GLU A 284 18.35 -11.27 -10.60
N GLY A 285 17.81 -11.92 -11.63
CA GLY A 285 17.53 -11.30 -12.90
C GLY A 285 16.58 -10.12 -12.79
N ALA A 286 15.47 -10.25 -12.05
CA ALA A 286 14.52 -9.17 -11.87
C ALA A 286 15.16 -7.98 -11.17
N ARG A 287 16.00 -8.21 -10.14
CA ARG A 287 16.73 -7.14 -9.46
C ARG A 287 17.65 -6.39 -10.41
N ARG A 288 18.44 -7.12 -11.22
CA ARG A 288 19.31 -6.53 -12.25
C ARG A 288 18.52 -5.72 -13.28
N VAL A 289 17.37 -6.24 -13.72
CA VAL A 289 16.51 -5.54 -14.68
C VAL A 289 15.91 -4.27 -14.07
N ILE A 290 15.49 -4.31 -12.81
CA ILE A 290 14.98 -3.13 -12.09
C ILE A 290 16.09 -2.08 -11.91
N GLU A 291 17.31 -2.50 -11.55
CA GLU A 291 18.48 -1.62 -11.49
C GLU A 291 18.79 -0.99 -12.87
N GLN A 292 18.64 -1.74 -13.96
CA GLN A 292 18.78 -1.18 -15.32
C GLN A 292 17.62 -0.26 -15.71
N PHE A 293 16.42 -0.55 -15.20
CA PHE A 293 15.23 0.26 -15.40
C PHE A 293 15.36 1.61 -14.69
N TRP A 294 15.99 1.66 -13.52
CA TRP A 294 16.32 2.89 -12.78
C TRP A 294 17.74 2.87 -12.19
N PRO A 295 18.77 3.17 -13.01
CA PRO A 295 20.19 3.04 -12.59
C PRO A 295 20.63 4.08 -11.55
N ASP A 296 19.87 5.15 -11.38
CA ASP A 296 20.21 6.26 -10.49
C ASP A 296 19.34 6.30 -9.21
N GLU A 297 18.41 5.34 -9.03
CA GLU A 297 17.71 5.19 -7.75
C GLU A 297 18.51 4.27 -6.81
N PRO A 298 18.59 4.59 -5.51
CA PRO A 298 19.16 3.67 -4.53
C PRO A 298 18.26 2.43 -4.44
N THR A 299 18.71 1.31 -5.01
CA THR A 299 18.11 0.01 -4.71
C THR A 299 18.43 -0.36 -3.27
N LEU A 300 17.42 -0.85 -2.53
CA LEU A 300 17.61 -1.34 -1.17
C LEU A 300 18.69 -2.45 -1.17
N PRO A 301 19.62 -2.46 -0.20
CA PRO A 301 20.65 -3.49 -0.13
C PRO A 301 20.01 -4.88 0.04
N PRO A 302 20.58 -5.94 -0.58
CA PRO A 302 20.08 -7.29 -0.39
C PRO A 302 20.28 -7.73 1.07
N PRO A 303 19.33 -8.45 1.67
CA PRO A 303 19.54 -9.04 2.99
C PRO A 303 20.63 -10.13 2.92
N PRO A 304 21.30 -10.42 4.05
CA PRO A 304 22.35 -11.42 4.11
C PRO A 304 21.83 -12.80 3.69
N ALA A 305 22.69 -13.59 3.02
CA ALA A 305 22.36 -14.93 2.55
C ALA A 305 21.99 -15.87 3.73
N PRO A 306 21.01 -16.77 3.56
CA PRO A 306 20.57 -17.66 4.62
C PRO A 306 21.66 -18.68 5.00
N PRO A 307 21.74 -19.10 6.28
CA PRO A 307 22.56 -20.25 6.68
C PRO A 307 22.08 -21.52 5.97
N GLY A 308 23.02 -22.43 5.71
CA GLY A 308 22.80 -23.66 4.94
C GLY A 308 21.66 -24.57 5.43
N ASP A 309 21.15 -25.32 4.46
CA ASP A 309 20.04 -26.28 4.47
C ASP A 309 19.94 -27.19 5.72
N GLU A 310 19.10 -26.81 6.69
CA GLU A 310 18.39 -27.74 7.57
C GLU A 310 16.93 -27.27 7.70
N SER A 311 16.02 -27.95 6.99
CA SER A 311 14.58 -27.70 7.08
C SER A 311 14.03 -28.07 8.48
N PRO A 312 13.40 -27.14 9.23
CA PRO A 312 12.79 -27.47 10.51
C PRO A 312 11.52 -28.31 10.32
N ARG A 313 11.35 -29.35 11.15
CA ARG A 313 10.09 -30.10 11.24
C ARG A 313 8.99 -29.24 11.88
N PRO A 314 7.71 -29.43 11.51
CA PRO A 314 6.61 -28.63 12.06
C PRO A 314 6.43 -28.92 13.57
N PRO A 315 6.24 -27.89 14.41
CA PRO A 315 6.00 -28.09 15.84
C PRO A 315 4.58 -28.62 16.08
N THR A 316 4.48 -29.71 16.84
CA THR A 316 3.24 -30.41 17.23
C THR A 316 2.70 -29.96 18.59
N GLY A 317 2.71 -28.66 18.87
CA GLY A 317 2.22 -28.10 20.14
C GLY A 317 1.00 -27.19 19.96
N ARG A 318 -0.07 -27.44 20.74
CA ARG A 318 -1.18 -26.47 20.91
C ARG A 318 -0.64 -25.24 21.67
N VAL A 319 -0.44 -24.13 20.95
CA VAL A 319 -0.14 -22.81 21.55
C VAL A 319 -1.36 -22.32 22.33
N ARG A 320 -1.17 -21.88 23.57
CA ARG A 320 -2.22 -21.32 24.43
C ARG A 320 -2.12 -19.78 24.37
N ASN A 321 -2.93 -19.13 23.52
CA ASN A 321 -2.90 -17.68 23.35
C ASN A 321 -3.41 -16.94 24.61
N VAL A 322 -2.52 -16.21 25.30
CA VAL A 322 -2.84 -15.36 26.45
C VAL A 322 -3.50 -14.03 26.02
N GLY A 323 -3.08 -13.45 24.89
CA GLY A 323 -3.64 -12.21 24.34
C GLY A 323 -5.13 -12.31 23.99
N ASP A 324 -5.55 -13.41 23.36
CA ASP A 324 -6.96 -13.71 23.07
C ASP A 324 -7.83 -13.70 24.33
N ARG A 325 -7.30 -14.16 25.47
CA ARG A 325 -8.02 -14.20 26.75
C ARG A 325 -8.14 -12.84 27.42
N LEU A 326 -7.09 -12.02 27.33
CA LEU A 326 -7.14 -10.66 27.87
C LEU A 326 -8.16 -9.81 27.09
N LEU A 327 -8.09 -9.85 25.76
CA LEU A 327 -9.03 -9.15 24.88
C LEU A 327 -10.47 -9.67 25.06
N ALA A 328 -10.67 -10.99 25.10
CA ALA A 328 -11.98 -11.60 25.36
C ALA A 328 -12.52 -11.23 26.75
N GLY A 329 -11.67 -11.18 27.77
CA GLY A 329 -12.02 -10.79 29.13
C GLY A 329 -12.42 -9.32 29.25
N LEU A 330 -11.71 -8.41 28.58
CA LEU A 330 -12.05 -6.99 28.52
C LEU A 330 -13.34 -6.74 27.70
N ALA A 331 -13.57 -7.52 26.63
CA ALA A 331 -14.73 -7.38 25.75
C ALA A 331 -16.00 -8.12 26.19
N GLY A 332 -15.92 -9.02 27.17
CA GLY A 332 -17.03 -9.93 27.54
C GLY A 332 -17.37 -10.97 26.47
N LEU A 333 -16.44 -11.26 25.56
CA LEU A 333 -16.62 -12.17 24.42
C LEU A 333 -15.95 -13.53 24.66
N GLY A 334 -16.35 -14.56 23.92
CA GLY A 334 -15.67 -15.86 23.95
C GLY A 334 -14.33 -15.84 23.17
N PRO A 335 -13.28 -16.59 23.58
CA PRO A 335 -11.95 -16.55 22.96
C PRO A 335 -11.89 -16.93 21.47
N GLU A 336 -12.96 -17.52 20.92
CA GLU A 336 -13.03 -17.98 19.53
C GLU A 336 -13.41 -16.86 18.54
N ALA A 337 -13.87 -15.69 19.01
CA ALA A 337 -14.34 -14.59 18.15
C ALA A 337 -13.22 -13.81 17.43
N LEU A 338 -11.95 -13.97 17.85
CA LEU A 338 -10.79 -13.19 17.36
C LEU A 338 -9.97 -13.91 16.28
N LYS A 339 -10.35 -15.14 15.89
CA LYS A 339 -9.57 -15.95 14.94
C LYS A 339 -9.77 -15.52 13.49
N SER A 340 -8.91 -14.63 13.01
CA SER A 340 -8.27 -14.65 11.67
C SER A 340 -7.55 -13.33 11.42
N ILE A 341 -6.42 -13.39 10.71
CA ILE A 341 -5.40 -12.34 10.44
C ILE A 341 -4.20 -12.44 11.40
N VAL A 342 -3.07 -12.95 10.91
CA VAL A 342 -1.88 -13.18 11.73
C VAL A 342 -0.68 -12.50 11.07
N PHE A 343 -0.02 -11.57 11.78
CA PHE A 343 1.19 -10.86 11.33
C PHE A 343 2.49 -11.64 11.62
N ARG A 344 2.40 -12.83 12.24
CA ARG A 344 3.53 -13.74 12.54
C ARG A 344 4.55 -13.96 11.42
N PRO A 345 4.18 -13.97 10.12
CA PRO A 345 5.17 -14.17 9.09
C PRO A 345 6.29 -13.10 9.11
N PHE A 346 5.95 -11.86 9.47
CA PHE A 346 6.90 -10.73 9.49
C PHE A 346 8.02 -10.89 10.53
N LEU A 347 7.71 -11.43 11.72
CA LEU A 347 8.68 -11.53 12.82
C LEU A 347 9.68 -12.68 12.65
N HIS A 348 9.28 -13.77 12.00
CA HIS A 348 10.18 -14.91 11.72
C HIS A 348 11.24 -14.61 10.63
N ALA A 349 11.11 -13.50 9.90
CA ALA A 349 12.09 -13.05 8.91
C ALA A 349 13.37 -12.46 9.53
N CYS A 350 13.33 -12.13 10.82
CA CYS A 350 14.44 -11.52 11.54
C CYS A 350 15.19 -12.60 12.35
N PRO A 351 16.51 -12.77 12.11
CA PRO A 351 17.30 -13.74 12.87
C PRO A 351 17.24 -13.44 14.37
N GLY A 352 16.69 -14.36 15.18
CA GLY A 352 16.58 -14.23 16.65
C GLY A 352 15.16 -14.09 17.23
N ALA A 353 14.11 -14.29 16.42
CA ALA A 353 12.71 -13.95 16.70
C ALA A 353 12.09 -14.49 18.03
N GLY A 354 12.21 -13.69 19.09
CA GLY A 354 11.14 -13.48 20.08
C GLY A 354 10.21 -12.32 19.66
N GLN A 355 9.33 -11.85 20.54
CA GLN A 355 8.55 -10.63 20.31
C GLN A 355 9.48 -9.43 20.08
N PRO A 356 9.18 -8.50 19.14
CA PRO A 356 10.00 -7.31 18.98
C PRO A 356 9.88 -6.47 20.25
N PRO A 357 10.99 -5.88 20.74
CA PRO A 357 10.89 -4.96 21.86
C PRO A 357 10.00 -3.78 21.49
N ALA A 358 9.24 -3.29 22.47
CA ALA A 358 8.31 -2.19 22.33
C ALA A 358 8.91 -0.92 22.93
N LEU A 359 8.95 0.15 22.16
CA LEU A 359 9.33 1.47 22.59
C LEU A 359 8.10 2.37 22.60
N ILE A 360 7.65 2.75 23.79
CA ILE A 360 6.53 3.68 23.98
C ILE A 360 7.12 5.02 24.38
N TYR A 361 6.85 6.07 23.61
CA TYR A 361 7.37 7.41 23.89
C TYR A 361 6.34 8.48 23.55
N HIS A 362 6.67 9.74 23.88
CA HIS A 362 5.76 10.87 23.72
C HIS A 362 6.49 12.07 23.11
N THR A 363 6.12 12.45 21.89
CA THR A 363 6.56 13.73 21.32
C THR A 363 5.91 14.93 22.03
N HIS A 364 4.67 14.78 22.49
CA HIS A 364 3.93 15.79 23.24
C HIS A 364 3.54 15.25 24.63
N ALA A 365 4.55 15.04 25.47
CA ALA A 365 4.39 14.42 26.80
C ALA A 365 3.47 15.23 27.73
N THR A 366 3.37 16.55 27.53
CA THR A 366 2.57 17.40 28.43
C THR A 366 1.08 17.38 28.15
N GLU A 367 0.60 16.74 27.08
CA GLU A 367 -0.83 16.65 26.79
C GLU A 367 -1.58 16.00 27.96
N SER A 368 -2.64 16.65 28.45
CA SER A 368 -3.34 16.27 29.68
C SER A 368 -4.86 16.25 29.47
N PHE A 369 -5.63 15.86 30.47
CA PHE A 369 -7.07 15.67 30.34
C PHE A 369 -7.82 16.68 31.22
N MET A 370 -8.81 17.37 30.65
CA MET A 370 -9.56 18.41 31.34
C MET A 370 -10.24 17.90 32.63
N PRO A 371 -10.81 16.68 32.69
CA PRO A 371 -11.35 16.15 33.94
C PRO A 371 -10.31 15.93 35.03
N GLU A 372 -9.04 15.72 34.68
CA GLU A 372 -7.95 15.53 35.65
C GLU A 372 -7.40 16.85 36.16
N LEU A 373 -7.34 17.86 35.29
CA LEU A 373 -6.90 19.21 35.64
C LEU A 373 -7.96 20.00 36.39
N PHE A 374 -9.23 19.83 36.00
CA PHE A 374 -10.39 20.51 36.55
C PHE A 374 -11.48 19.47 36.88
N PRO A 375 -11.41 18.85 38.08
CA PRO A 375 -12.34 17.80 38.48
C PRO A 375 -13.79 18.29 38.61
N ASP A 376 -13.97 19.54 39.07
CA ASP A 376 -15.29 20.17 39.17
C ASP A 376 -15.83 20.51 37.76
N PRO A 377 -16.99 19.95 37.34
CA PRO A 377 -17.58 20.22 36.04
C PRO A 377 -17.91 21.71 35.80
N ASP A 378 -18.29 22.45 36.84
CA ASP A 378 -18.70 23.85 36.71
C ASP A 378 -17.47 24.75 36.49
N GLU A 379 -16.35 24.44 37.16
CA GLU A 379 -15.05 25.08 36.92
C GLU A 379 -14.52 24.72 35.53
N ARG A 380 -14.53 23.44 35.18
CA ARG A 380 -14.03 22.93 33.90
C ARG A 380 -14.68 23.58 32.70
N ALA A 381 -15.96 23.92 32.77
CA ALA A 381 -16.70 24.59 31.70
C ALA A 381 -16.17 25.99 31.34
N ALA A 382 -15.40 26.63 32.24
CA ALA A 382 -14.79 27.93 32.02
C ALA A 382 -13.45 27.90 31.29
N HIS A 383 -12.87 26.72 31.06
CA HIS A 383 -11.52 26.55 30.49
C HIS A 383 -11.55 26.11 29.03
N ASP A 384 -10.57 26.59 28.24
CA ASP A 384 -10.40 26.20 26.83
C ASP A 384 -9.61 24.88 26.71
N PRO A 385 -10.26 23.77 26.31
CA PRO A 385 -9.60 22.47 26.21
C PRO A 385 -8.46 22.44 25.19
N ASN A 386 -8.38 23.37 24.24
CA ASN A 386 -7.29 23.39 23.25
C ASN A 386 -6.05 24.13 23.74
N ARG A 387 -6.17 24.94 24.80
CA ARG A 387 -5.09 25.81 25.29
C ARG A 387 -4.64 25.49 26.71
N GLU A 388 -5.54 24.94 27.53
CA GLU A 388 -5.34 24.79 28.98
C GLU A 388 -5.24 23.33 29.42
N SER A 389 -5.17 22.39 28.47
CA SER A 389 -5.15 20.96 28.74
C SER A 389 -3.76 20.35 28.69
N PHE A 390 -2.81 20.99 29.39
CA PHE A 390 -1.40 20.57 29.44
C PHE A 390 -0.89 20.54 30.87
N SER A 391 -0.10 19.52 31.22
CA SER A 391 0.58 19.39 32.51
C SER A 391 1.93 18.70 32.37
N ALA A 392 2.92 19.21 33.10
CA ALA A 392 4.20 18.51 33.27
C ALA A 392 4.13 17.40 34.33
N ASP A 393 3.02 17.29 35.07
CA ASP A 393 2.80 16.22 36.04
C ASP A 393 2.51 14.89 35.32
N PRO A 394 3.39 13.88 35.44
CA PRO A 394 3.24 12.60 34.75
C PRO A 394 2.04 11.78 35.22
N GLU A 395 1.38 12.14 36.34
CA GLU A 395 0.15 11.48 36.79
C GLU A 395 -1.12 12.07 36.18
N LEU A 396 -1.03 13.28 35.62
CA LEU A 396 -2.14 14.00 35.00
C LEU A 396 -2.07 13.97 33.47
N ASN A 397 -0.89 13.75 32.88
CA ASN A 397 -0.68 13.82 31.44
C ASN A 397 -0.65 12.45 30.73
N VAL A 398 -0.50 12.48 29.41
CA VAL A 398 -0.53 11.32 28.50
C VAL A 398 0.58 10.30 28.78
N THR A 399 1.66 10.69 29.48
CA THR A 399 2.69 9.73 29.89
C THR A 399 2.13 8.65 30.83
N ARG A 400 1.08 8.96 31.61
CA ARG A 400 0.37 7.95 32.42
C ARG A 400 -0.30 6.88 31.56
N VAL A 401 -0.85 7.27 30.41
CA VAL A 401 -1.44 6.34 29.42
C VAL A 401 -0.33 5.45 28.81
N GLY A 402 0.80 6.06 28.47
CA GLY A 402 1.98 5.31 27.99
C GLY A 402 2.50 4.29 29.01
N ARG A 403 2.53 4.67 30.30
CA ARG A 403 2.95 3.78 31.40
C ARG A 403 2.04 2.57 31.55
N GLU A 404 0.73 2.77 31.46
CA GLU A 404 -0.24 1.67 31.52
C GLU A 404 -0.15 0.76 30.29
N LEU A 405 0.10 1.33 29.10
CA LEU A 405 0.35 0.57 27.88
C LEU A 405 1.61 -0.33 28.02
N VAL A 406 2.71 0.22 28.53
CA VAL A 406 3.94 -0.55 28.79
C VAL A 406 3.68 -1.66 29.78
N ARG A 407 3.05 -1.35 30.93
CA ARG A 407 2.69 -2.35 31.94
C ARG A 407 1.84 -3.47 31.34
N ALA A 408 0.83 -3.13 30.54
CA ALA A 408 -0.04 -4.11 29.90
C ALA A 408 0.68 -4.97 28.85
N LEU A 409 1.63 -4.39 28.11
CA LEU A 409 2.50 -5.12 27.18
C LEU A 409 3.45 -6.08 27.92
N GLU A 410 4.05 -5.66 29.02
CA GLU A 410 4.89 -6.51 29.88
C GLU A 410 4.09 -7.66 30.52
N GLU A 411 2.85 -7.39 30.99
CA GLU A 411 1.90 -8.41 31.45
C GLU A 411 1.61 -9.47 30.35
N LEU A 412 1.74 -9.09 29.08
CA LEU A 412 1.57 -9.93 27.90
C LEU A 412 2.88 -10.53 27.36
N GLY A 413 4.01 -10.30 28.04
CA GLY A 413 5.31 -10.90 27.76
C GLY A 413 6.26 -10.09 26.87
N PHE A 414 5.89 -8.86 26.46
CA PHE A 414 6.76 -8.01 25.64
C PHE A 414 7.87 -7.40 26.48
N ASP A 415 9.08 -7.31 25.89
CA ASP A 415 10.13 -6.42 26.39
C ASP A 415 9.76 -4.98 26.01
N ALA A 416 9.30 -4.17 26.96
CA ALA A 416 8.77 -2.84 26.70
C ALA A 416 9.54 -1.75 27.46
N CYS A 417 9.86 -0.66 26.78
CA CYS A 417 10.56 0.49 27.31
C CYS A 417 9.66 1.72 27.21
N HIS A 418 9.53 2.46 28.31
CA HIS A 418 8.81 3.74 28.37
C HIS A 418 9.80 4.91 28.37
N LEU A 419 9.63 5.86 27.46
CA LEU A 419 10.34 7.14 27.45
C LEU A 419 9.37 8.27 27.79
N ASP A 420 9.37 8.69 29.05
CA ASP A 420 8.48 9.71 29.62
C ASP A 420 9.08 11.14 29.59
N ASN A 421 10.18 11.33 28.87
CA ASN A 421 10.85 12.62 28.73
C ASN A 421 9.89 13.70 28.18
N VAL A 422 9.92 14.88 28.80
CA VAL A 422 9.18 16.06 28.30
C VAL A 422 9.90 16.66 27.09
N HIS A 423 9.33 16.48 25.91
CA HIS A 423 9.85 17.03 24.66
C HIS A 423 9.18 18.34 24.25
N ASP A 424 8.16 18.81 24.97
CA ASP A 424 7.35 20.00 24.71
C ASP A 424 7.23 20.88 25.98
N PRO A 425 8.35 21.43 26.48
CA PRO A 425 8.36 22.16 27.75
C PRO A 425 7.49 23.42 27.67
N GLY A 426 6.57 23.60 28.63
CA GLY A 426 5.61 24.70 28.62
C GLY A 426 4.35 24.44 27.79
N GLY A 427 4.06 23.17 27.47
CA GLY A 427 2.82 22.78 26.80
C GLY A 427 2.77 23.23 25.36
N TRP A 428 1.63 23.79 24.96
CA TRP A 428 1.41 24.34 23.62
C TRP A 428 2.57 25.23 23.11
N ALA A 429 3.08 26.13 23.95
CA ALA A 429 4.16 27.04 23.58
C ALA A 429 5.52 26.32 23.33
N GLY A 430 5.68 25.11 23.86
CA GLY A 430 6.88 24.29 23.78
C GLY A 430 6.93 23.32 22.60
N ARG A 431 5.83 23.17 21.83
CA ARG A 431 5.71 22.14 20.78
C ARG A 431 6.69 22.32 19.62
N SER A 432 7.19 23.54 19.37
CA SER A 432 8.18 23.79 18.31
C SER A 432 9.47 23.00 18.57
N GLY A 433 9.85 22.18 17.59
CA GLY A 433 11.03 21.30 17.67
C GLY A 433 10.86 20.04 18.52
N ALA A 434 9.66 19.76 19.04
CA ALA A 434 9.42 18.59 19.89
C ALA A 434 9.73 17.27 19.17
N TYR A 435 9.33 17.13 17.90
CA TYR A 435 9.64 15.95 17.07
C TYR A 435 11.15 15.71 16.91
N ALA A 436 11.95 16.77 16.79
CA ALA A 436 13.40 16.63 16.67
C ALA A 436 14.03 16.17 17.99
N ARG A 437 13.56 16.70 19.13
CA ARG A 437 14.00 16.29 20.47
C ARG A 437 13.60 14.84 20.76
N SER A 438 12.35 14.48 20.51
CA SER A 438 11.82 13.14 20.76
C SER A 438 12.49 12.09 19.86
N LYS A 439 12.82 12.44 18.61
CA LYS A 439 13.62 11.58 17.72
C LYS A 439 15.01 11.28 18.29
N ALA A 440 15.69 12.29 18.83
CA ALA A 440 17.01 12.10 19.42
C ALA A 440 16.96 11.15 20.63
N THR A 441 15.94 11.29 21.48
CA THR A 441 15.70 10.39 22.62
C THR A 441 15.42 8.95 22.15
N ALA A 442 14.55 8.77 21.15
CA ALA A 442 14.23 7.45 20.61
C ALA A 442 15.47 6.77 19.97
N LEU A 443 16.25 7.51 19.17
CA LEU A 443 17.46 6.98 18.54
C LEU A 443 18.51 6.51 19.56
N ALA A 444 18.68 7.23 20.67
CA ALA A 444 19.63 6.85 21.73
C ALA A 444 19.31 5.48 22.36
N VAL A 445 18.04 5.05 22.31
CA VAL A 445 17.60 3.72 22.74
C VAL A 445 17.73 2.70 21.61
N LEU A 446 17.31 3.07 20.39
CA LEU A 446 17.35 2.19 19.21
C LEU A 446 18.77 1.77 18.80
N GLU A 447 19.78 2.60 19.01
CA GLU A 447 21.20 2.27 18.78
C GLU A 447 21.67 1.02 19.55
N ARG A 448 20.91 0.58 20.56
CA ARG A 448 21.25 -0.55 21.45
C ARG A 448 20.37 -1.78 21.20
N THR A 449 19.49 -1.74 20.21
CA THR A 449 18.44 -2.73 19.97
C THR A 449 18.57 -3.34 18.57
N CYS A 450 18.05 -4.55 18.35
CA CYS A 450 17.98 -5.16 17.03
C CYS A 450 16.64 -4.82 16.32
N ASP A 451 16.68 -4.64 15.00
CA ASP A 451 15.47 -4.41 14.19
C ASP A 451 14.71 -5.71 13.89
N PRO A 452 13.35 -5.69 13.90
CA PRO A 452 12.46 -4.54 14.07
C PRO A 452 12.02 -4.28 15.53
N VAL A 453 11.80 -3.00 15.87
CA VAL A 453 11.26 -2.52 17.16
C VAL A 453 9.83 -1.98 16.96
N LEU A 454 8.87 -2.34 17.81
CA LEU A 454 7.55 -1.70 17.84
C LEU A 454 7.71 -0.29 18.43
N ILE A 455 7.29 0.77 17.72
CA ILE A 455 7.43 2.14 18.22
C ILE A 455 6.05 2.80 18.25
N LEU A 456 5.57 3.17 19.43
CA LEU A 456 4.30 3.91 19.56
C LEU A 456 4.58 5.28 20.17
N ASP A 457 4.36 6.33 19.38
CA ASP A 457 4.32 7.71 19.87
C ASP A 457 2.90 7.98 20.36
N VAL A 458 2.69 8.04 21.67
CA VAL A 458 1.36 8.14 22.28
C VAL A 458 1.01 9.61 22.54
N HIS A 459 -0.07 10.06 21.93
CA HIS A 459 -0.61 11.42 22.02
C HIS A 459 -2.06 11.39 22.53
N ARG A 460 -2.60 12.57 22.79
CA ARG A 460 -4.01 12.83 23.08
C ARG A 460 -4.51 13.94 22.14
N ASP A 461 -5.22 13.55 21.09
CA ASP A 461 -5.93 14.44 20.15
C ASP A 461 -7.03 13.69 19.33
N ALA A 462 -7.55 12.57 19.86
CA ALA A 462 -8.69 11.86 19.30
C ALA A 462 -10.04 12.50 19.71
N VAL A 463 -11.16 12.03 19.15
CA VAL A 463 -12.50 12.52 19.50
C VAL A 463 -12.85 12.14 20.96
N THR A 464 -13.49 13.06 21.69
CA THR A 464 -13.88 12.91 23.10
C THR A 464 -15.05 11.96 23.36
N GLU A 465 -15.43 11.15 22.37
CA GLU A 465 -16.56 10.23 22.46
C GLU A 465 -16.13 8.92 23.14
N THR A 466 -16.75 8.63 24.29
CA THR A 466 -16.63 7.37 25.02
C THR A 466 -17.24 6.21 24.22
N VAL A 467 -16.48 5.12 24.10
CA VAL A 467 -16.91 3.84 23.54
C VAL A 467 -17.15 2.86 24.68
N ARG A 468 -18.21 2.04 24.58
CA ARG A 468 -18.48 1.00 25.59
C ARG A 468 -17.84 -0.31 25.18
N VAL A 469 -16.97 -0.83 26.05
CA VAL A 469 -16.34 -2.15 25.90
C VAL A 469 -16.85 -3.03 27.03
N GLY A 470 -17.86 -3.85 26.74
CA GLY A 470 -18.66 -4.47 27.79
C GLY A 470 -19.34 -3.41 28.66
N GLU A 471 -19.09 -3.46 29.98
CA GLU A 471 -19.59 -2.46 30.94
C GLU A 471 -18.63 -1.28 31.14
N GLN A 472 -17.38 -1.38 30.69
CA GLN A 472 -16.35 -0.38 30.92
C GLN A 472 -16.39 0.75 29.87
N PRO A 473 -16.25 2.02 30.30
CA PRO A 473 -16.05 3.12 29.37
C PRO A 473 -14.60 3.15 28.88
N ALA A 474 -14.41 3.32 27.57
CA ALA A 474 -13.11 3.39 26.92
C ALA A 474 -13.04 4.63 26.04
N ALA A 475 -11.87 5.26 25.98
CA ALA A 475 -11.63 6.40 25.09
C ALA A 475 -11.47 5.92 23.63
N GLY A 476 -11.98 6.69 22.67
CA GLY A 476 -11.70 6.41 21.25
C GLY A 476 -10.21 6.50 20.92
N ILE A 477 -9.75 5.64 20.01
CA ILE A 477 -8.36 5.59 19.52
C ILE A 477 -8.33 6.03 18.06
N LEU A 478 -7.41 6.92 17.72
CA LEU A 478 -7.08 7.27 16.33
C LEU A 478 -5.63 6.85 16.03
N LEU A 479 -5.44 6.12 14.94
CA LEU A 479 -4.13 5.74 14.45
C LEU A 479 -3.69 6.74 13.37
N VAL A 480 -2.50 7.29 13.50
CA VAL A 480 -1.99 8.31 12.59
C VAL A 480 -0.77 7.77 11.85
N VAL A 481 -0.78 7.93 10.52
CA VAL A 481 0.28 7.46 9.61
C VAL A 481 0.87 8.63 8.85
N ALA A 482 2.18 8.76 8.90
CA ALA A 482 2.96 9.77 8.22
C ALA A 482 3.40 9.26 6.84
N ARG A 483 3.19 10.01 5.74
CA ARG A 483 3.53 9.53 4.39
C ARG A 483 4.95 9.81 3.91
N GLN A 484 5.66 10.79 4.49
CA GLN A 484 6.95 11.24 3.96
C GLN A 484 8.14 10.45 4.53
N ASN A 485 7.98 9.14 4.74
CA ASN A 485 9.03 8.24 5.21
C ASN A 485 9.07 6.94 4.40
N ALA A 486 10.18 6.21 4.42
CA ALA A 486 10.37 4.99 3.62
C ALA A 486 9.45 3.82 4.05
N TRP A 487 8.94 3.85 5.28
CA TRP A 487 8.13 2.79 5.87
C TRP A 487 6.63 3.04 5.82
N TRP A 488 6.17 4.17 5.27
CA TRP A 488 4.79 4.63 5.46
C TRP A 488 3.72 3.62 5.06
N GLN A 489 3.99 2.78 4.05
CA GLN A 489 3.07 1.71 3.63
C GLN A 489 3.02 0.56 4.64
N TRP A 490 4.13 0.26 5.30
CA TRP A 490 4.22 -0.69 6.41
C TRP A 490 3.54 -0.12 7.65
N ASN A 491 3.79 1.14 7.99
CA ASN A 491 3.07 1.84 9.06
C ASN A 491 1.56 1.83 8.77
N TYR A 492 1.15 2.12 7.54
CA TYR A 492 -0.26 2.07 7.12
C TYR A 492 -0.88 0.68 7.27
N ALA A 493 -0.20 -0.36 6.77
CA ALA A 493 -0.68 -1.73 6.91
C ALA A 493 -0.80 -2.12 8.39
N PHE A 494 0.23 -1.85 9.19
CA PHE A 494 0.23 -2.09 10.63
C PHE A 494 -0.92 -1.35 11.33
N ALA A 495 -1.13 -0.07 11.02
CA ALA A 495 -2.25 0.71 11.55
C ALA A 495 -3.62 0.11 11.18
N LYS A 496 -3.82 -0.27 9.91
CA LYS A 496 -5.08 -0.88 9.46
C LYS A 496 -5.38 -2.19 10.18
N HIS A 497 -4.38 -3.05 10.36
CA HIS A 497 -4.55 -4.31 11.07
C HIS A 497 -4.78 -4.11 12.57
N LEU A 498 -4.01 -3.23 13.21
CA LEU A 498 -4.17 -2.86 14.61
C LEU A 498 -5.56 -2.27 14.86
N GLY A 499 -6.01 -1.36 14.00
CA GLY A 499 -7.35 -0.78 14.05
C GLY A 499 -8.46 -1.81 13.88
N ALA A 500 -8.26 -2.83 13.04
CA ALA A 500 -9.21 -3.94 12.89
C ALA A 500 -9.39 -4.70 14.21
N ARG A 501 -8.28 -4.94 14.93
CA ARG A 501 -8.30 -5.63 16.23
C ARG A 501 -9.00 -4.82 17.30
N LEU A 502 -8.71 -3.53 17.35
CA LEU A 502 -9.42 -2.60 18.23
C LEU A 502 -10.93 -2.62 17.94
N ASN A 503 -11.34 -2.57 16.68
CA ASN A 503 -12.76 -2.60 16.31
C ASN A 503 -13.42 -3.98 16.47
N ALA A 504 -12.66 -5.07 16.48
CA ALA A 504 -13.17 -6.39 16.82
C ALA A 504 -13.50 -6.53 18.32
N VAL A 505 -12.79 -5.77 19.18
CA VAL A 505 -13.08 -5.69 20.62
C VAL A 505 -14.35 -4.88 20.87
N ALA A 506 -14.45 -3.69 20.29
CA ALA A 506 -15.65 -2.89 20.30
C ALA A 506 -15.75 -2.04 19.03
N PRO A 507 -16.83 -2.17 18.24
CA PRO A 507 -17.02 -1.35 17.04
C PRO A 507 -16.96 0.15 17.37
N GLY A 508 -16.10 0.88 16.65
CA GLY A 508 -15.90 2.31 16.85
C GLY A 508 -14.81 2.67 17.87
N LEU A 509 -14.17 1.68 18.51
CA LEU A 509 -13.02 1.93 19.39
C LEU A 509 -11.83 2.51 18.60
N CYS A 510 -11.52 1.95 17.44
CA CYS A 510 -10.62 2.59 16.47
C CYS A 510 -11.45 3.44 15.50
N ARG A 511 -11.29 4.76 15.58
CA ARG A 511 -12.03 5.73 14.76
C ARG A 511 -11.62 5.72 13.30
N GLY A 512 -10.38 5.37 13.02
CA GLY A 512 -9.87 5.33 11.66
C GLY A 512 -8.36 5.32 11.62
N VAL A 513 -7.85 5.44 10.39
CA VAL A 513 -6.45 5.79 10.14
C VAL A 513 -6.42 7.18 9.53
N ARG A 514 -5.79 8.14 10.21
CA ARG A 514 -5.52 9.48 9.67
C ARG A 514 -4.18 9.47 8.98
N ILE A 515 -4.12 10.00 7.76
CA ILE A 515 -2.89 10.05 6.99
C ILE A 515 -2.42 11.50 6.88
N LEU A 516 -1.23 11.79 7.42
CA LEU A 516 -0.64 13.12 7.43
C LEU A 516 0.54 13.25 6.47
N ASP A 517 0.70 14.46 5.95
CA ASP A 517 1.89 14.86 5.21
C ASP A 517 2.99 15.24 6.21
N GLY A 518 4.09 14.48 6.21
CA GLY A 518 5.22 14.66 7.11
C GLY A 518 5.90 13.32 7.46
N ARG A 519 6.92 13.38 8.32
CA ARG A 519 7.70 12.19 8.77
C ARG A 519 7.26 11.68 10.14
N TYR A 520 7.07 12.59 11.08
CA TYR A 520 6.60 12.31 12.45
C TYR A 520 7.30 11.13 13.14
N ASN A 521 8.62 11.01 12.93
CA ASN A 521 9.48 9.92 13.45
C ASN A 521 9.05 8.49 13.08
N GLN A 522 8.08 8.31 12.18
CA GLN A 522 7.66 6.98 11.72
C GLN A 522 8.69 6.37 10.75
N ASP A 523 9.69 7.14 10.33
CA ASP A 523 10.87 6.64 9.62
C ASP A 523 11.78 5.73 10.47
N LEU A 524 11.58 5.68 11.80
CA LEU A 524 12.40 4.90 12.73
C LEU A 524 12.11 3.39 12.69
N SER A 525 10.92 2.97 12.27
CA SER A 525 10.56 1.54 12.21
C SER A 525 9.36 1.28 11.28
N PRO A 526 9.30 0.13 10.59
CA PRO A 526 8.09 -0.33 9.90
C PRO A 526 6.90 -0.60 10.82
N LEU A 527 7.13 -0.72 12.13
CA LEU A 527 6.10 -0.85 13.16
C LEU A 527 5.93 0.45 13.97
N ALA A 528 6.35 1.60 13.43
CA ALA A 528 6.16 2.89 14.07
C ALA A 528 4.77 3.48 13.80
N LEU A 529 4.07 3.97 14.82
CA LEU A 529 2.81 4.71 14.70
C LEU A 529 2.73 5.87 15.68
N ILE A 530 1.96 6.89 15.29
CA ILE A 530 1.33 7.77 16.28
C ILE A 530 0.00 7.13 16.68
N VAL A 531 -0.25 7.06 17.98
CA VAL A 531 -1.51 6.58 18.54
C VAL A 531 -2.09 7.67 19.43
N GLU A 532 -3.23 8.20 19.01
CA GLU A 532 -3.99 9.18 19.78
C GLU A 532 -5.05 8.46 20.62
N VAL A 533 -4.97 8.59 21.95
CA VAL A 533 -5.89 7.94 22.90
C VAL A 533 -6.73 9.00 23.60
N GLY A 534 -8.02 9.07 23.25
CA GLY A 534 -8.94 10.06 23.77
C GLY A 534 -8.65 11.48 23.30
N GLY A 535 -9.54 12.39 23.71
CA GLY A 535 -9.40 13.83 23.48
C GLY A 535 -9.27 14.59 24.78
N ALA A 536 -9.20 15.92 24.70
CA ALA A 536 -9.02 16.78 25.87
C ALA A 536 -10.10 16.59 26.95
N GLN A 537 -11.32 16.22 26.58
CA GLN A 537 -12.43 16.01 27.52
C GLN A 537 -12.54 14.56 28.01
N SER A 538 -11.74 13.63 27.49
CA SER A 538 -11.75 12.24 27.97
C SER A 538 -11.25 12.16 29.40
N THR A 539 -11.74 11.20 30.17
CA THR A 539 -11.21 10.92 31.52
C THR A 539 -9.95 10.07 31.44
N MET A 540 -9.08 10.13 32.45
CA MET A 540 -7.92 9.24 32.50
C MET A 540 -8.35 7.78 32.59
N GLU A 541 -9.41 7.46 33.33
CA GLU A 541 -9.94 6.10 33.45
C GLU A 541 -10.26 5.48 32.08
N GLU A 542 -10.98 6.21 31.23
CA GLU A 542 -11.30 5.80 29.86
C GLU A 542 -10.04 5.55 29.02
N CYS A 543 -9.02 6.38 29.18
CA CYS A 543 -7.78 6.27 28.43
C CYS A 543 -6.93 5.07 28.88
N LEU A 544 -6.91 4.76 30.18
CA LEU A 544 -6.22 3.60 30.73
C LEU A 544 -6.86 2.28 30.27
N VAL A 545 -8.20 2.23 30.19
CA VAL A 545 -8.92 1.08 29.60
C VAL A 545 -8.52 0.90 28.14
N SER A 546 -8.52 1.97 27.35
CA SER A 546 -8.10 1.94 25.95
C SER A 546 -6.64 1.52 25.77
N ALA A 547 -5.73 1.95 26.64
CA ALA A 547 -4.33 1.52 26.63
C ALA A 547 -4.18 -0.01 26.84
N ARG A 548 -4.94 -0.59 27.77
CA ARG A 548 -4.95 -2.05 27.98
C ARG A 548 -5.50 -2.82 26.78
N ILE A 549 -6.56 -2.31 26.16
CA ILE A 549 -7.13 -2.94 24.94
C ILE A 549 -6.14 -2.84 23.78
N LEU A 550 -5.45 -1.70 23.64
CA LEU A 550 -4.40 -1.49 22.65
C LEU A 550 -3.25 -2.49 22.85
N ALA A 551 -2.78 -2.68 24.09
CA ALA A 551 -1.76 -3.69 24.40
C ALA A 551 -2.20 -5.10 23.98
N GLY A 552 -3.45 -5.46 24.28
CA GLY A 552 -4.04 -6.73 23.85
C GLY A 552 -4.09 -6.88 22.33
N ALA A 553 -4.48 -5.82 21.61
CA ALA A 553 -4.54 -5.80 20.15
C ALA A 553 -3.15 -5.91 19.50
N VAL A 554 -2.15 -5.24 20.09
CA VAL A 554 -0.74 -5.39 19.70
C VAL A 554 -0.25 -6.82 19.94
N SER A 555 -0.54 -7.39 21.12
CA SER A 555 -0.16 -8.76 21.47
C SER A 555 -0.80 -9.81 20.57
N ASP A 556 -2.08 -9.64 20.22
CA ASP A 556 -2.75 -10.51 19.25
C ASP A 556 -2.10 -10.40 17.86
N LEU A 557 -1.79 -9.17 17.42
CA LEU A 557 -1.23 -8.93 16.10
C LEU A 557 0.21 -9.46 15.96
N LEU A 558 1.07 -9.21 16.96
CA LEU A 558 2.49 -9.58 16.96
C LEU A 558 2.78 -10.93 17.62
N GLY A 559 1.77 -11.54 18.26
CA GLY A 559 1.83 -12.85 18.91
C GLY A 559 2.34 -12.79 20.36
N GLY A 560 1.47 -13.11 21.32
CA GLY A 560 1.82 -13.49 22.69
C GLY A 560 2.66 -14.79 22.77
N PRO A 561 3.42 -15.04 23.85
CA PRO A 561 4.07 -16.33 24.09
C PRO A 561 3.07 -17.51 24.14
#